data_AF-A0A7V4ZF81-F1
#
_entry.id   AF-A0A7V4ZF81-F1
#
_cell.length_a   1.000
_cell.length_b   1.000
_cell.length_c   1.000
_cell.angle_alpha   90.00
_cell.angle_beta   90.00
_cell.angle_gamma   90.00
#
_symmetry.space_group_name_H-M   'P 1'
#
loop_
_entity.id
_entity.type
_entity.pdbx_description
1 polymer ?
#
loop_
_entity_poly.entity_id
_entity_poly.type
_entity_poly.pdbx_seq_one_letter_code
_entity_poly.pdbx_strand_id
1 'polypeptide(L)'
;MTLKTLTPLWTGGVDGNCDRLHETGLIGSLRWWYEAIVRGLGGYACDPTEHSCTFDEEKYRKSKADDERQRLRDAGVCDACQLFGCTGWARKF
;
A
#
# COMPACT_ATOMS: atom_id res chain seq x y z
N MET A 1 9.71 18.31 -1.33
CA MET A 1 10.92 17.54 -1.69
C MET A 1 11.00 17.46 -3.20
N THR A 2 12.19 17.62 -3.79
CA THR A 2 12.38 17.53 -5.24
C THR A 2 13.39 16.43 -5.53
N LEU A 3 13.02 15.46 -6.38
CA LEU A 3 13.89 14.36 -6.80
C LEU A 3 14.36 14.60 -8.23
N LYS A 4 15.64 14.29 -8.47
CA LYS A 4 16.24 14.32 -9.81
C LYS A 4 16.73 12.93 -10.15
N THR A 5 16.31 12.42 -11.30
CA THR A 5 16.77 11.12 -11.78
C THR A 5 18.18 11.26 -12.37
N LEU A 6 19.08 10.33 -12.02
CA LEU A 6 20.44 10.29 -12.57
C LEU A 6 20.48 9.59 -13.93
N THR A 7 19.51 8.70 -14.17
CA THR A 7 19.25 8.03 -15.44
C THR A 7 17.81 8.31 -15.87
N PRO A 8 17.42 8.03 -17.13
CA PRO A 8 16.01 8.00 -17.46
C PRO A 8 15.29 6.99 -16.56
N LEU A 9 14.05 7.30 -16.22
CA LEU A 9 13.17 6.43 -15.44
C LEU A 9 12.03 5.98 -16.34
N TRP A 10 11.74 4.69 -16.32
CA TRP A 10 10.73 4.10 -17.19
C TRP A 10 9.60 3.53 -16.34
N THR A 11 8.38 3.74 -16.82
CA THR A 11 7.17 3.11 -16.29
C THR A 11 6.40 2.51 -17.45
N GLY A 12 5.80 1.32 -17.26
CA GLY A 12 5.01 0.69 -18.30
C GLY A 12 3.69 1.42 -18.53
N GLY A 13 3.47 1.91 -19.75
CA GLY A 13 2.17 2.37 -20.23
C GLY A 13 1.30 1.21 -20.76
N VAL A 14 0.13 1.55 -21.31
CA VAL A 14 -0.86 0.56 -21.79
C VAL A 14 -0.28 -0.38 -22.84
N ASP A 15 0.54 0.14 -23.75
CA ASP A 15 1.19 -0.64 -24.83
C ASP A 15 2.52 -1.27 -24.40
N GLY A 16 2.83 -1.29 -23.10
CA GLY A 16 4.12 -1.77 -22.57
C GLY A 16 5.31 -0.82 -22.81
N ASN A 17 5.06 0.33 -23.45
CA ASN A 17 6.05 1.38 -23.70
C ASN A 17 5.94 2.51 -22.66
N CYS A 18 7.04 3.22 -22.43
CA CYS A 18 7.07 4.39 -21.56
C CYS A 18 6.76 5.66 -22.38
N ASP A 19 5.48 6.02 -22.49
CA ASP A 19 4.99 7.26 -23.09
C ASP A 19 5.12 8.48 -22.15
N ARG A 20 5.03 8.22 -20.83
CA ARG A 20 5.25 9.18 -19.75
C ARG A 20 5.60 8.44 -18.46
N LEU A 21 5.99 9.21 -17.43
CA LEU A 21 6.05 8.69 -16.07
C LEU A 21 4.62 8.51 -15.54
N HIS A 22 4.24 7.27 -15.25
CA HIS A 22 2.95 6.94 -14.66
C HIS A 22 3.07 6.95 -13.14
N GLU A 23 2.36 7.88 -12.49
CA GLU A 23 2.33 8.00 -11.03
C GLU A 23 1.89 6.70 -10.34
N THR A 24 0.97 5.96 -10.95
CA THR A 24 0.52 4.65 -10.45
C THR A 24 1.65 3.63 -10.38
N GLY A 25 2.58 3.65 -11.35
CA GLY A 25 3.78 2.80 -11.34
C GLY A 25 4.71 3.17 -10.19
N LEU A 26 4.94 4.48 -9.98
CA LEU A 26 5.77 4.97 -8.86
C LEU A 26 5.16 4.60 -7.50
N ILE A 27 3.84 4.80 -7.34
CA ILE A 27 3.13 4.46 -6.10
C ILE A 27 3.18 2.95 -5.84
N GLY A 28 3.04 2.12 -6.88
CA GLY A 28 3.18 0.67 -6.79
C GLY A 28 4.59 0.25 -6.34
N SER A 29 5.64 0.85 -6.90
CA SER A 29 7.02 0.61 -6.46
C SER A 29 7.26 1.05 -5.01
N LEU A 30 6.72 2.21 -4.60
CA LEU A 30 6.81 2.68 -3.22
C LEU A 30 6.11 1.74 -2.25
N ARG A 31 4.91 1.25 -2.62
CA ARG A 31 4.19 0.24 -1.84
C ARG A 31 5.05 -1.01 -1.67
N TRP A 32 5.59 -1.54 -2.76
CA TRP A 32 6.40 -2.76 -2.73
C TRP A 32 7.60 -2.63 -1.78
N TRP A 33 8.37 -1.54 -1.88
CA TRP A 33 9.49 -1.27 -0.97
C TRP A 33 9.04 -1.08 0.48
N TYR A 34 7.91 -0.40 0.70
CA TYR A 34 7.35 -0.24 2.03
C TYR A 34 6.96 -1.58 2.66
N GLU A 35 6.33 -2.47 1.90
CA GLU A 35 5.99 -3.81 2.38
C GLU A 35 7.25 -4.63 2.72
N ALA A 36 8.33 -4.51 1.94
CA ALA A 36 9.61 -5.14 2.26
C ALA A 36 10.18 -4.63 3.60
N ILE A 37 10.10 -3.32 3.86
CA ILE A 37 10.52 -2.71 5.12
C ILE A 37 9.64 -3.19 6.27
N VAL A 38 8.31 -3.18 6.10
CA VAL A 38 7.36 -3.67 7.11
C VAL A 38 7.68 -5.11 7.51
N ARG A 39 7.87 -6.02 6.54
CA ARG A 39 8.22 -7.41 6.80
C ARG A 39 9.59 -7.55 7.47
N GLY A 40 10.57 -6.75 7.04
CA GLY A 40 11.92 -6.72 7.63
C GLY A 40 11.94 -6.25 9.09
N LEU A 41 11.01 -5.39 9.49
CA LEU A 41 10.85 -4.90 10.86
C LEU A 41 9.91 -5.76 11.72
N GLY A 42 9.47 -6.92 11.21
CA GLY A 42 8.57 -7.83 11.92
C GLY A 42 7.08 -7.44 11.90
N GLY A 43 6.70 -6.47 11.07
CA GLY A 43 5.31 -6.12 10.81
C GLY A 43 4.65 -7.04 9.78
N TYR A 44 3.35 -6.84 9.56
CA TYR A 44 2.57 -7.64 8.60
C TYR A 44 2.16 -6.83 7.38
N ALA A 45 2.52 -7.34 6.20
CA ALA A 45 2.06 -6.86 4.91
C ALA A 45 1.54 -8.05 4.08
N CYS A 46 0.32 -7.91 3.57
CA CYS A 46 -0.36 -8.92 2.76
C CYS A 46 0.39 -9.23 1.46
N ASP A 47 0.17 -10.41 0.88
CA ASP A 47 0.58 -10.66 -0.51
C ASP A 47 -0.30 -9.84 -1.46
N PRO A 48 0.26 -8.92 -2.27
CA PRO A 48 -0.54 -8.09 -3.18
C PRO A 48 -1.11 -8.87 -4.38
N THR A 49 -0.64 -10.10 -4.63
CA THR A 49 -1.19 -11.00 -5.66
C THR A 49 -2.39 -11.79 -5.15
N GLU A 50 -2.60 -11.83 -3.83
CA GLU A 50 -3.76 -12.43 -3.20
C GLU A 50 -4.74 -11.33 -2.76
N HIS A 51 -6.04 -11.48 -3.04
CA HIS A 51 -7.08 -10.54 -2.61
C HIS A 51 -7.40 -10.66 -1.10
N SER A 52 -6.38 -10.49 -0.24
CA SER A 52 -6.45 -10.80 1.20
C SER A 52 -6.82 -9.59 2.08
N CYS A 53 -6.56 -8.35 1.64
CA CYS A 53 -6.92 -7.14 2.38
C CYS A 53 -8.19 -6.48 1.86
N THR A 54 -9.27 -6.57 2.64
CA THR A 54 -10.53 -5.84 2.43
C THR A 54 -10.96 -5.25 3.76
N PHE A 55 -11.28 -3.96 3.78
CA PHE A 55 -11.72 -3.27 4.99
C PHE A 55 -13.13 -3.70 5.38
N ASP A 56 -13.28 -4.05 6.65
CA ASP A 56 -14.54 -4.46 7.27
C ASP A 56 -14.92 -3.45 8.36
N GLU A 57 -15.93 -2.62 8.07
CA GLU A 57 -16.39 -1.56 8.97
C GLU A 57 -16.98 -2.12 10.28
N GLU A 58 -17.63 -3.29 10.22
CA GLU A 58 -18.23 -3.91 11.40
C GLU A 58 -17.14 -4.38 12.37
N LYS A 59 -16.09 -5.03 11.86
CA LYS A 59 -14.92 -5.41 12.65
C LYS A 59 -14.18 -4.20 13.21
N TYR A 60 -14.06 -3.13 12.41
CA TYR A 60 -13.45 -1.89 12.87
C TYR A 60 -14.17 -1.29 14.08
N ARG A 61 -15.50 -1.19 14.03
CA ARG A 61 -16.33 -0.66 15.13
C ARG A 61 -16.36 -1.57 16.36
N LYS A 62 -16.22 -2.88 16.17
CA LYS A 62 -16.23 -3.88 17.25
C LYS A 62 -14.87 -4.09 17.92
N SER A 63 -13.78 -3.69 17.28
CA SER A 63 -12.45 -3.83 17.84
C SER A 63 -12.30 -3.01 19.11
N LYS A 64 -11.74 -3.66 20.14
CA LYS A 64 -11.47 -3.07 21.46
C LYS A 64 -10.04 -2.52 21.56
N ALA A 65 -9.33 -2.43 20.44
CA ALA A 65 -7.98 -1.91 20.44
C ALA A 65 -7.97 -0.41 20.77
N ASP A 66 -7.07 0.00 21.66
CA ASP A 66 -6.86 1.41 22.01
C ASP A 66 -6.11 2.17 20.90
N ASP A 67 -5.30 1.45 20.13
CA ASP A 67 -4.50 1.98 19.04
C ASP A 67 -5.20 1.80 17.67
N GLU A 68 -5.18 2.85 16.85
CA GLU A 68 -5.81 2.86 15.53
C GLU A 68 -5.18 1.85 14.57
N ARG A 69 -3.84 1.68 14.63
CA ARG A 69 -3.13 0.76 13.75
C ARG A 69 -3.56 -0.69 14.02
N GLN A 70 -3.73 -1.07 15.29
CA GLN A 70 -4.28 -2.37 15.64
C GLN A 70 -5.76 -2.51 15.26
N ARG A 71 -6.58 -1.47 15.48
CA ARG A 71 -8.01 -1.48 15.09
C ARG A 71 -8.19 -1.73 13.59
N LEU A 72 -7.33 -1.14 12.76
CA LEU A 72 -7.32 -1.34 11.31
C LEU A 72 -6.86 -2.75 10.92
N ARG A 73 -5.89 -3.33 11.64
CA ARG A 73 -5.52 -4.74 11.45
C ARG A 73 -6.68 -5.69 11.75
N ASP A 74 -7.39 -5.44 12.85
CA ASP A 74 -8.59 -6.22 13.23
C ASP A 74 -9.69 -6.12 12.15
N ALA A 75 -9.75 -4.97 11.46
CA ALA A 75 -10.66 -4.70 10.34
C ALA A 75 -10.17 -5.21 8.97
N GLY A 76 -9.08 -6.00 8.91
CA GLY A 76 -8.57 -6.61 7.67
C GLY A 76 -7.58 -5.76 6.87
N VAL A 77 -7.08 -4.66 7.44
CA VAL A 77 -6.14 -3.74 6.77
C VAL A 77 -4.72 -3.91 7.33
N CYS A 78 -3.83 -4.53 6.55
CA CYS A 78 -2.42 -4.73 6.93
C CYS A 78 -1.66 -3.40 7.01
N ASP A 79 -0.46 -3.42 7.61
CA ASP A 79 0.31 -2.20 7.89
C ASP A 79 0.64 -1.39 6.61
N ALA A 80 0.79 -2.06 5.47
CA ALA A 80 0.98 -1.40 4.17
C ALA A 80 -0.32 -0.79 3.61
N CYS A 81 -1.42 -1.55 3.66
CA CYS A 81 -2.71 -1.09 3.18
C CYS A 81 -3.26 0.09 4.00
N GLN A 82 -2.86 0.25 5.26
CA GLN A 82 -3.26 1.41 6.07
C GLN A 82 -2.80 2.75 5.44
N LEU A 83 -1.63 2.75 4.78
CA LEU A 83 -1.07 3.92 4.09
C LEU A 83 -1.45 3.96 2.61
N PHE A 84 -1.27 2.84 1.89
CA PHE A 84 -1.42 2.75 0.43
C PHE A 84 -2.83 2.39 -0.04
N GLY A 85 -3.74 2.06 0.87
CA GLY A 85 -5.11 1.67 0.56
C GLY A 85 -5.29 0.19 0.21
N CYS A 86 -6.54 -0.25 0.29
CA CYS A 86 -7.05 -1.54 -0.19
C CYS A 86 -8.54 -1.41 -0.50
N THR A 87 -9.19 -2.51 -0.90
CA THR A 87 -10.65 -2.52 -1.11
C THR A 87 -11.36 -2.04 0.16
N GLY A 88 -12.21 -1.02 0.03
CA GLY A 88 -12.93 -0.41 1.16
C GLY A 88 -12.12 0.56 2.02
N TRP A 89 -10.84 0.80 1.72
CA TRP A 89 -9.98 1.75 2.46
C TRP A 89 -9.15 2.63 1.53
N ALA A 90 -9.40 3.94 1.58
CA ALA A 90 -8.67 4.92 0.77
C ALA A 90 -7.23 5.12 1.27
N ARG A 91 -6.30 5.29 0.31
CA ARG A 91 -4.92 5.71 0.59
C ARG A 91 -4.90 7.09 1.25
N LYS A 92 -3.83 7.41 1.98
CA LYS A 92 -3.74 8.64 2.80
C LYS A 92 -3.03 9.82 2.13
N PHE A 93 -2.67 9.72 0.85
CA PHE A 93 -1.95 10.74 0.09
C PHE A 93 -2.40 10.81 -1.38
#